data_AF-A0A8X7BUZ3-F1
#
_entry.id   AF-A0A8X7BUZ3-F1
#
_cell.length_a   1.000
_cell.length_b   1.000
_cell.length_c   1.000
_cell.angle_alpha   90.00
_cell.angle_beta   90.00
_cell.angle_gamma   90.00
#
_symmetry.space_group_name_H-M   'P 1'
#
loop_
_entity.id
_entity.type
_entity.pdbx_description
1 polymer ?
#
loop_
_entity_poly.entity_id
_entity_poly.type
_entity_poly.pdbx_seq_one_letter_code
_entity_poly.pdbx_strand_id
1 'polypeptide(L)'
;MRGALQNNKTVARKRFEGLVRWFKCAHELFCEYKDGIDDYVREGIVELTSCDSLSDSQGFYLPHHAVIRSDKTTSRIRIVFDDSAHEDGQSSLNQSLYTGPNLHLNILELLLCFRKGPAAFTADVKSAFLQIELDLRDRDFTHFFWTDNLNNEPYVLNFTRVLFGLRPSPYLLAATLKHHFKKFKKQYSHTFELLNSSIYVNDLICGQNSVPDVLRTTLECLQIFNNSKQLNLLWQQEGVKTESSETSAIDFRPPTKILGLARDPENDLIYLDPKDLWKLMSRREESKRFILSVVGRTIDPIEILGPFVIKLKFYFMNFGLWK
;
A
#
# COMPACT_ATOMS: atom_id res chain seq x y z
N MET A 1 -8.03 -17.06 26.50
CA MET A 1 -8.48 -15.67 26.70
C MET A 1 -7.47 -14.77 26.04
N ARG A 2 -7.85 -13.96 25.03
CA ARG A 2 -6.96 -12.88 24.56
C ARG A 2 -6.98 -11.80 25.65
N GLY A 3 -5.82 -11.44 26.18
CA GLY A 3 -5.71 -10.40 27.22
C GLY A 3 -6.21 -9.05 26.72
N ALA A 4 -6.46 -8.12 27.63
CA ALA A 4 -6.78 -6.74 27.28
C ALA A 4 -5.62 -6.13 26.48
N LEU A 5 -5.94 -5.44 25.38
CA LEU A 5 -4.95 -4.74 24.55
C LEU A 5 -4.34 -3.58 25.36
N GLN A 6 -3.02 -3.60 25.53
CA GLN A 6 -2.28 -2.49 26.14
C GLN A 6 -2.02 -1.39 25.13
N ASN A 7 -1.96 -0.14 25.57
CA ASN A 7 -1.94 1.02 24.68
C ASN A 7 -0.64 1.25 23.90
N ASN A 8 0.46 0.56 24.21
CA ASN A 8 1.76 0.70 23.52
C ASN A 8 2.37 2.13 23.55
N LYS A 9 1.91 3.00 24.45
CA LYS A 9 2.31 4.42 24.52
C LYS A 9 3.81 4.60 24.75
N THR A 10 4.41 3.82 25.64
CA THR A 10 5.83 3.92 25.99
C THR A 10 6.74 3.64 24.79
N VAL A 11 6.42 2.59 24.01
CA VAL A 11 7.21 2.18 22.84
C VAL A 11 7.07 3.21 21.73
N ALA A 12 5.84 3.67 21.45
CA ALA A 12 5.59 4.69 20.46
C ALA A 12 6.32 6.00 20.79
N ARG A 13 6.27 6.45 22.06
CA ARG A 13 6.98 7.65 22.52
C ARG A 13 8.49 7.54 22.36
N LYS A 14 9.10 6.44 22.83
CA LYS A 14 10.56 6.21 22.69
C LYS A 14 11.02 6.22 21.23
N ARG A 15 10.24 5.59 20.33
CA ARG A 15 10.54 5.58 18.88
C ARG A 15 10.40 6.98 18.27
N PHE A 16 9.37 7.73 18.67
CA PHE A 16 9.17 9.10 18.24
C PHE A 16 10.31 10.03 18.71
N GLU A 17 10.77 9.92 19.95
CA GLU A 17 11.94 10.67 20.45
C GLU A 17 13.22 10.32 19.69
N GLY A 18 13.38 9.06 19.26
CA GLY A 18 14.42 8.66 18.30
C GLY A 18 14.29 9.37 16.95
N LEU A 19 13.08 9.42 16.40
CA LEU A 19 12.78 10.10 15.15
C LEU A 19 13.06 11.61 15.22
N VAL A 20 12.66 12.28 16.32
CA VAL A 20 12.94 13.70 16.57
C VAL A 20 14.44 13.98 16.62
N ARG A 21 15.23 13.11 17.29
CA ARG A 21 16.70 13.25 17.29
C ARG A 21 17.26 13.16 15.86
N TRP A 22 16.71 12.29 15.03
CA TRP A 22 17.12 12.19 13.63
C TRP A 22 16.74 13.44 12.82
N PHE A 23 15.51 13.96 13.00
CA PHE A 23 15.06 15.20 12.38
C PHE A 23 15.93 16.41 12.73
N LYS A 24 16.44 16.49 13.97
CA LYS A 24 17.39 17.54 14.37
C LYS A 24 18.71 17.49 13.60
N CYS A 25 19.14 16.30 13.19
CA CYS A 25 20.35 16.12 12.38
C CYS A 25 20.09 16.21 10.87
N ALA A 26 18.87 15.92 10.41
CA ALA A 26 18.49 15.89 9.00
C ALA A 26 17.24 16.75 8.76
N HIS A 27 17.44 18.07 8.62
CA HIS A 27 16.33 19.02 8.53
C HIS A 27 15.48 18.86 7.26
N GLU A 28 16.10 18.51 6.13
CA GLU A 28 15.37 18.22 4.87
C GLU A 28 14.38 17.06 5.05
N LEU A 29 14.78 16.00 5.77
CA LEU A 29 13.90 14.88 6.11
C LEU A 29 12.71 15.35 6.95
N PHE A 30 12.94 16.25 7.91
CA PHE A 30 11.86 16.80 8.74
C PHE A 30 10.84 17.60 7.91
N CYS A 31 11.30 18.46 7.00
CA CYS A 31 10.42 19.22 6.12
C CYS A 31 9.56 18.30 5.25
N GLU A 32 10.18 17.35 4.53
CA GLU A 32 9.44 16.40 3.69
C GLU A 32 8.46 15.53 4.52
N TYR A 33 8.84 15.15 5.75
CA TYR A 33 7.96 14.38 6.64
C TYR A 33 6.77 15.22 7.13
N LYS A 34 7.04 16.48 7.49
CA LYS A 34 6.02 17.43 7.93
C LYS A 34 5.02 17.71 6.84
N ASP A 35 5.47 17.96 5.60
CA ASP A 35 4.58 18.14 4.46
C ASP A 35 3.62 16.96 4.30
N GLY A 36 4.12 15.71 4.49
CA GLY A 36 3.28 14.51 4.44
C GLY A 36 2.24 14.41 5.57
N ILE A 37 2.56 14.87 6.78
CA ILE A 37 1.59 14.90 7.90
C ILE A 37 0.60 16.05 7.72
N ASP A 38 1.06 17.22 7.28
CA ASP A 38 0.22 18.39 7.00
C ASP A 38 -0.80 18.08 5.89
N ASP A 39 -0.39 17.30 4.87
CA ASP A 39 -1.29 16.76 3.85
C ASP A 39 -2.38 15.86 4.46
N TYR A 40 -2.01 14.97 5.38
CA TYR A 40 -2.98 14.11 6.06
C TYR A 40 -3.97 14.92 6.91
N VAL A 41 -3.52 15.97 7.60
CA VAL A 41 -4.40 16.85 8.38
C VAL A 41 -5.33 17.61 7.46
N ARG A 42 -4.81 18.20 6.37
CA ARG A 42 -5.58 18.99 5.40
C ARG A 42 -6.65 18.17 4.69
N GLU A 43 -6.35 16.92 4.34
CA GLU A 43 -7.30 15.98 3.73
C GLU A 43 -8.28 15.36 4.76
N GLY A 44 -8.12 15.67 6.05
CA GLY A 44 -8.93 15.11 7.13
C GLY A 44 -8.68 13.61 7.36
N ILE A 45 -7.54 13.08 6.89
CA ILE A 45 -7.11 11.68 7.10
C ILE A 45 -6.71 11.46 8.55
N VAL A 46 -6.10 12.47 9.18
CA VAL A 46 -5.78 12.49 10.60
C VAL A 46 -6.37 13.72 11.25
N GLU A 47 -6.70 13.61 12.54
CA GLU A 47 -7.22 14.71 13.34
C GLU A 47 -6.47 14.79 14.67
N LEU A 48 -6.54 15.97 15.31
CA LEU A 48 -6.04 16.14 16.66
C LEU A 48 -6.91 15.30 17.60
N THR A 49 -6.28 14.51 18.46
CA THR A 49 -7.04 13.71 19.42
C THR A 49 -7.85 14.65 20.33
N SER A 50 -9.13 14.33 20.52
CA SER A 50 -10.01 15.01 21.47
C SER A 50 -9.80 14.51 22.92
N CYS A 51 -8.97 13.48 23.10
CA CYS A 51 -8.62 12.95 24.40
C CYS A 51 -7.54 13.84 25.04
N ASP A 52 -7.99 14.91 25.71
CA ASP A 52 -7.15 15.85 26.48
C ASP A 52 -6.50 15.21 27.73
N SER A 53 -6.87 13.99 28.08
CA SER A 53 -6.43 13.33 29.30
C SER A 53 -5.29 12.36 28.98
N LEU A 54 -4.06 12.79 29.28
CA LEU A 54 -2.87 11.93 29.35
C LEU A 54 -3.03 10.74 30.32
N SER A 55 -4.16 10.69 31.07
CA SER A 55 -4.55 9.75 32.11
C SER A 55 -5.45 8.59 31.67
N ASP A 56 -6.16 8.68 30.53
CA ASP A 56 -7.06 7.60 30.12
C ASP A 56 -6.32 6.51 29.34
N SER A 57 -6.28 5.33 29.94
CA SER A 57 -5.69 4.10 29.38
C SER A 57 -6.40 3.54 28.13
N GLN A 58 -7.36 4.28 27.54
CA GLN A 58 -8.09 3.84 26.35
C GLN A 58 -7.31 4.19 25.08
N GLY A 59 -7.21 3.20 24.17
CA GLY A 59 -6.60 3.38 22.84
C GLY A 59 -5.28 2.66 22.63
N PHE A 60 -4.68 2.86 21.46
CA PHE A 60 -3.41 2.25 21.04
C PHE A 60 -2.55 3.24 20.27
N TYR A 61 -1.27 3.32 20.62
CA TYR A 61 -0.29 4.22 20.02
C TYR A 61 0.58 3.46 19.01
N LEU A 62 0.52 3.93 17.77
CA LEU A 62 1.28 3.45 16.63
C LEU A 62 2.61 4.22 16.54
N PRO A 63 3.76 3.53 16.68
CA PRO A 63 5.02 4.11 16.26
C PRO A 63 5.03 4.31 14.75
N HIS A 64 5.75 5.32 14.27
CA HIS A 64 5.91 5.57 12.84
C HIS A 64 7.36 5.91 12.50
N HIS A 65 7.74 5.70 11.24
CA HIS A 65 9.08 5.96 10.73
C HIS A 65 9.06 6.32 9.24
N ALA A 66 10.15 6.89 8.76
CA ALA A 66 10.35 7.19 7.34
C ALA A 66 10.96 5.98 6.62
N VAL A 67 10.38 5.62 5.47
CA VAL A 67 11.03 4.77 4.47
C VAL A 67 11.44 5.63 3.28
N ILE A 68 12.75 5.76 3.08
CA ILE A 68 13.31 6.58 1.99
C ILE A 68 13.41 5.74 0.73
N ARG A 69 12.75 6.20 -0.33
CA ARG A 69 12.70 5.63 -1.66
C ARG A 69 13.61 6.40 -2.60
N SER A 70 14.86 5.97 -2.71
CA SER A 70 15.84 6.59 -3.61
C SER A 70 15.51 6.42 -5.10
N ASP A 71 14.56 5.56 -5.43
CA ASP A 71 14.10 5.23 -6.78
C ASP A 71 12.95 6.12 -7.29
N LYS A 72 12.36 6.98 -6.42
CA LYS A 72 11.20 7.81 -6.77
C LYS A 72 11.46 9.28 -6.50
N THR A 73 11.21 10.12 -7.50
CA THR A 73 11.37 11.59 -7.43
C THR A 73 10.17 12.30 -6.80
N THR A 74 8.95 11.78 -6.95
CA THR A 74 7.70 12.44 -6.50
C THR A 74 7.20 11.98 -5.14
N SER A 75 7.72 10.87 -4.60
CA SER A 75 7.32 10.30 -3.30
C SER A 75 8.53 9.70 -2.59
N ARG A 76 9.56 10.53 -2.37
CA ARG A 76 10.86 10.13 -1.83
C ARG A 76 10.74 9.56 -0.41
N ILE A 77 9.80 10.05 0.39
CA ILE A 77 9.51 9.52 1.72
C ILE A 77 8.14 8.85 1.73
N ARG A 78 8.08 7.68 2.37
CA ARG A 78 6.83 7.06 2.80
C ARG A 78 6.81 6.99 4.32
N ILE A 79 5.78 7.56 4.93
CA ILE A 79 5.50 7.42 6.34
C ILE A 79 4.87 6.04 6.57
N VAL A 80 5.47 5.23 7.44
CA VAL A 80 4.99 3.89 7.77
C VAL A 80 4.68 3.81 9.25
N PHE A 81 3.46 3.38 9.56
CA PHE A 81 2.98 3.11 10.92
C PHE A 81 3.17 1.63 11.24
N ASP A 82 3.78 1.34 12.38
CA ASP A 82 4.10 -0.02 12.84
C ASP A 82 3.04 -0.50 13.83
N ASP A 83 1.98 -1.10 13.28
CA ASP A 83 0.88 -1.73 14.02
C ASP A 83 1.24 -3.08 14.67
N SER A 84 2.47 -3.53 14.46
CA SER A 84 3.00 -4.79 14.97
C SER A 84 3.92 -4.56 16.17
N ALA A 85 4.34 -3.32 16.42
CA ALA A 85 5.07 -2.93 17.61
C ALA A 85 4.21 -3.07 18.87
N HIS A 86 4.80 -3.65 19.90
CA HIS A 86 4.22 -3.81 21.23
C HIS A 86 5.34 -3.91 22.28
N GLU A 87 4.99 -3.73 23.55
CA GLU A 87 5.88 -4.04 24.66
C GLU A 87 6.06 -5.55 24.82
N ASP A 88 7.20 -5.97 25.37
CA ASP A 88 7.51 -7.39 25.57
C ASP A 88 6.42 -8.07 26.42
N GLY A 89 5.92 -9.20 25.92
CA GLY A 89 4.84 -9.96 26.57
C GLY A 89 3.43 -9.42 26.36
N GLN A 90 3.26 -8.31 25.63
CA GLN A 90 1.94 -7.76 25.26
C GLN A 90 1.51 -8.18 23.86
N SER A 91 0.24 -7.95 23.51
CA SER A 91 -0.25 -8.16 22.13
C SER A 91 -0.16 -6.86 21.33
N SER A 92 0.17 -6.96 20.04
CA SER A 92 0.07 -5.82 19.13
C SER A 92 -1.38 -5.55 18.71
N LEU A 93 -1.61 -4.37 18.14
CA LEU A 93 -2.89 -4.05 17.52
C LEU A 93 -3.26 -5.09 16.45
N ASN A 94 -2.32 -5.43 15.58
CA ASN A 94 -2.55 -6.42 14.52
C ASN A 94 -2.83 -7.85 15.04
N GLN A 95 -2.29 -8.24 16.18
CA GLN A 95 -2.65 -9.52 16.81
C GLN A 95 -4.07 -9.52 17.39
N SER A 96 -4.57 -8.35 17.75
CA SER A 96 -5.87 -8.16 18.40
C SER A 96 -7.01 -7.99 17.40
N LEU A 97 -6.74 -7.43 16.22
CA LEU A 97 -7.71 -7.23 15.16
C LEU A 97 -8.10 -8.54 14.46
N TYR A 98 -9.38 -8.64 14.09
CA TYR A 98 -9.90 -9.72 13.24
C TYR A 98 -9.59 -9.42 11.78
N THR A 99 -8.90 -10.33 11.08
CA THR A 99 -8.46 -10.15 9.69
C THR A 99 -9.61 -10.03 8.69
N GLY A 100 -10.76 -10.66 8.96
CA GLY A 100 -11.81 -10.85 7.95
C GLY A 100 -11.49 -11.98 6.96
N PRO A 101 -12.51 -12.43 6.19
CA PRO A 101 -12.31 -13.41 5.13
C PRO A 101 -11.50 -12.83 3.97
N ASN A 102 -10.72 -13.67 3.29
CA ASN A 102 -10.03 -13.26 2.07
C ASN A 102 -11.03 -13.10 0.92
N LEU A 103 -11.20 -11.86 0.44
CA LEU A 103 -12.07 -11.53 -0.69
C LEU A 103 -11.29 -11.23 -1.98
N HIS A 104 -9.96 -11.28 -1.92
CA HIS A 104 -9.10 -11.04 -3.07
C HIS A 104 -9.09 -12.25 -4.00
N LEU A 105 -8.96 -11.97 -5.28
CA LEU A 105 -8.83 -12.98 -6.31
C LEU A 105 -7.42 -13.58 -6.27
N ASN A 106 -7.30 -14.80 -6.80
CA ASN A 106 -5.99 -15.39 -6.99
C ASN A 106 -5.21 -14.56 -8.03
N ILE A 107 -3.94 -14.26 -7.74
CA ILE A 107 -3.12 -13.44 -8.64
C ILE A 107 -2.94 -14.10 -10.01
N LEU A 108 -2.82 -15.43 -10.07
CA LEU A 108 -2.75 -16.16 -11.34
C LEU A 108 -4.05 -15.99 -12.14
N GLU A 109 -5.21 -16.12 -11.50
CA GLU A 109 -6.51 -15.89 -12.16
C GLU A 109 -6.62 -14.49 -12.73
N LEU A 110 -6.19 -13.48 -11.96
CA LEU A 110 -6.13 -12.08 -12.40
C LEU A 110 -5.23 -11.89 -13.62
N LEU A 111 -4.04 -12.50 -13.62
CA LEU A 111 -3.11 -12.44 -14.77
C LEU A 111 -3.68 -13.14 -16.01
N LEU A 112 -4.38 -14.26 -15.84
CA LEU A 112 -5.05 -14.96 -16.93
C LEU A 112 -6.20 -14.13 -17.51
N CYS A 113 -7.01 -13.50 -16.64
CA CYS A 113 -8.07 -12.57 -17.05
C CYS A 113 -7.50 -11.35 -17.77
N PHE A 114 -6.38 -10.80 -17.28
CA PHE A 114 -5.68 -9.69 -17.91
C PHE A 114 -5.17 -10.04 -19.33
N ARG A 115 -4.71 -11.27 -19.54
CA ARG A 115 -4.21 -11.76 -20.84
C ARG A 115 -5.27 -12.36 -21.77
N LYS A 116 -6.54 -12.39 -21.35
CA LYS A 116 -7.61 -13.05 -22.11
C LYS A 116 -7.92 -12.37 -23.44
N GLY A 117 -7.65 -11.07 -23.56
CA GLY A 117 -7.95 -10.26 -24.75
C GLY A 117 -6.72 -9.56 -25.34
N PRO A 118 -6.78 -9.16 -26.62
CA PRO A 118 -5.68 -8.48 -27.33
C PRO A 118 -5.42 -7.04 -26.86
N ALA A 119 -6.36 -6.41 -26.15
CA ALA A 119 -6.19 -5.09 -25.56
C ALA A 119 -6.30 -5.19 -24.05
N ALA A 120 -5.56 -4.37 -23.30
CA ALA A 120 -5.63 -4.39 -21.85
C ALA A 120 -5.38 -3.00 -21.25
N PHE A 121 -5.90 -2.77 -20.05
CA PHE A 121 -5.62 -1.57 -19.28
C PHE A 121 -5.33 -1.91 -17.82
N THR A 122 -4.58 -1.03 -17.19
CA THR A 122 -4.31 -1.07 -15.75
C THR A 122 -4.66 0.29 -15.15
N ALA A 123 -5.09 0.28 -13.89
CA ALA A 123 -5.32 1.50 -13.12
C ALA A 123 -4.98 1.26 -11.65
N ASP A 124 -4.42 2.26 -10.99
CA ASP A 124 -4.21 2.27 -9.54
C ASP A 124 -5.24 3.18 -8.88
N VAL A 125 -6.00 2.64 -7.92
CA VAL A 125 -6.91 3.44 -7.10
C VAL A 125 -6.09 4.12 -6.03
N LYS A 126 -5.65 5.35 -6.34
CA LYS A 126 -4.83 6.18 -5.45
C LYS A 126 -5.46 6.25 -4.05
N SER A 127 -4.66 5.89 -3.04
CA SER A 127 -5.02 6.02 -1.62
C SER A 127 -6.35 5.36 -1.23
N ALA A 128 -6.72 4.22 -1.85
CA ALA A 128 -8.05 3.63 -1.69
C ALA A 128 -8.46 3.34 -0.23
N PHE A 129 -7.52 2.87 0.62
CA PHE A 129 -7.79 2.65 2.04
C PHE A 129 -8.19 3.95 2.77
N LEU A 130 -7.56 5.07 2.42
CA LEU A 130 -7.79 6.37 3.06
C LEU A 130 -9.13 6.99 2.65
N GLN A 131 -9.87 6.37 1.72
CA GLN A 131 -11.24 6.74 1.38
C GLN A 131 -12.29 6.08 2.28
N ILE A 132 -11.87 5.17 3.17
CA ILE A 132 -12.76 4.44 4.07
C ILE A 132 -12.64 5.06 5.46
N GLU A 133 -13.75 5.59 5.98
CA GLU A 133 -13.77 6.18 7.32
C GLU A 133 -13.74 5.10 8.42
N LEU A 134 -13.05 5.41 9.52
CA LEU A 134 -13.13 4.64 10.76
C LEU A 134 -14.33 5.12 11.59
N ASP A 135 -14.99 4.16 12.25
CA ASP A 135 -15.93 4.45 13.33
C ASP A 135 -15.23 5.27 14.41
N LEU A 136 -15.93 6.24 15.01
CA LEU A 136 -15.36 7.14 16.01
C LEU A 136 -14.63 6.40 17.14
N ARG A 137 -15.15 5.25 17.56
CA ARG A 137 -14.56 4.44 18.65
C ARG A 137 -13.28 3.72 18.23
N ASP A 138 -13.13 3.42 16.95
CA ASP A 138 -11.95 2.71 16.43
C ASP A 138 -10.76 3.66 16.22
N ARG A 139 -11.02 4.98 16.10
CA ARG A 139 -9.97 5.99 15.92
C ARG A 139 -9.00 6.04 17.10
N ASP A 140 -9.47 5.76 18.32
CA ASP A 140 -8.64 5.73 19.52
C ASP A 140 -7.55 4.64 19.48
N PHE A 141 -7.67 3.65 18.60
CA PHE A 141 -6.65 2.61 18.42
C PHE A 141 -5.59 2.97 17.36
N THR A 142 -5.56 4.23 16.93
CA THR A 142 -4.69 4.70 15.86
C THR A 142 -3.87 5.94 16.24
N HIS A 143 -3.70 6.19 17.53
CA HIS A 143 -2.94 7.33 18.03
C HIS A 143 -1.49 7.31 17.56
N PHE A 144 -0.90 8.47 17.31
CA PHE A 144 0.54 8.61 17.10
C PHE A 144 1.03 9.98 17.56
N PHE A 145 2.31 10.07 17.94
CA PHE A 145 2.92 11.31 18.41
C PHE A 145 3.39 12.15 17.24
N TRP A 146 3.23 13.47 17.31
CA TRP A 146 3.72 14.38 16.28
C TRP A 146 4.14 15.74 16.88
N THR A 147 4.98 16.49 16.18
CA THR A 147 5.33 17.87 16.53
C THR A 147 5.70 18.68 15.29
N ASP A 148 5.17 19.91 15.22
CA ASP A 148 5.51 20.87 14.15
C ASP A 148 6.80 21.65 14.45
N ASN A 149 7.31 21.51 15.67
CA ASN A 149 8.54 22.15 16.12
C ASN A 149 9.33 21.17 17.00
N LEU A 150 10.55 20.83 16.57
CA LEU A 150 11.43 19.86 17.22
C LEU A 150 11.86 20.24 18.66
N ASN A 151 11.55 21.44 19.13
CA ASN A 151 11.81 21.92 20.49
C ASN A 151 10.55 21.95 21.37
N ASN A 152 9.36 21.72 20.81
CA ASN A 152 8.11 21.67 21.57
C ASN A 152 7.82 20.24 22.02
N GLU A 153 7.01 20.11 23.07
CA GLU A 153 6.42 18.82 23.45
C GLU A 153 5.53 18.30 22.32
N PRO A 154 5.57 16.98 22.05
CA PRO A 154 4.72 16.40 21.02
C PRO A 154 3.25 16.38 21.44
N TYR A 155 2.38 16.58 20.45
CA TYR A 155 0.95 16.34 20.56
C TYR A 155 0.59 14.97 19.94
N VAL A 156 -0.67 14.58 20.06
CA VAL A 156 -1.17 13.27 19.59
C VAL A 156 -2.21 13.47 18.51
N LEU A 157 -2.02 12.79 17.39
CA LEU A 157 -2.98 12.69 16.29
C LEU A 157 -3.57 11.27 16.25
N ASN A 158 -4.74 11.10 15.65
CA ASN A 158 -5.33 9.80 15.31
C ASN A 158 -5.80 9.77 13.86
N PHE A 159 -5.93 8.57 13.28
CA PHE A 159 -6.50 8.39 11.96
C PHE A 159 -8.03 8.44 12.02
N THR A 160 -8.61 9.11 11.05
CA THR A 160 -10.07 9.08 10.78
C THR A 160 -10.42 8.08 9.68
N ARG A 161 -9.40 7.49 9.04
CA ARG A 161 -9.51 6.60 7.87
C ARG A 161 -8.77 5.29 8.09
N VAL A 162 -9.19 4.25 7.37
CA VAL A 162 -8.52 2.94 7.41
C VAL A 162 -7.09 3.09 6.90
N LEU A 163 -6.12 2.78 7.77
CA LEU A 163 -4.70 2.88 7.45
C LEU A 163 -4.15 1.61 6.78
N PHE A 164 -3.11 1.78 5.97
CA PHE A 164 -2.38 0.66 5.39
C PHE A 164 -1.55 -0.07 6.46
N GLY A 165 -1.52 -1.40 6.40
CA GLY A 165 -0.75 -2.23 7.33
C GLY A 165 -1.63 -3.08 8.25
N LEU A 166 -2.81 -2.56 8.64
CA LEU A 166 -3.68 -3.31 9.55
C LEU A 166 -4.15 -4.61 8.89
N ARG A 167 -4.18 -5.69 9.66
CA ARG A 167 -4.69 -7.00 9.22
C ARG A 167 -6.08 -6.93 8.56
N PRO A 168 -7.08 -6.20 9.09
CA PRO A 168 -8.37 -6.08 8.43
C PRO A 168 -8.39 -5.20 7.19
N SER A 169 -7.40 -4.33 6.96
CA SER A 169 -7.47 -3.33 5.89
C SER A 169 -7.73 -3.92 4.50
N PRO A 170 -7.05 -5.00 4.06
CA PRO A 170 -7.32 -5.61 2.76
C PRO A 170 -8.77 -6.10 2.62
N TYR A 171 -9.31 -6.74 3.65
CA TYR A 171 -10.71 -7.17 3.69
C TYR A 171 -11.67 -5.97 3.64
N LEU A 172 -11.46 -4.96 4.47
CA LEU A 172 -12.30 -3.76 4.54
C LEU A 172 -12.37 -3.06 3.17
N LEU A 173 -11.23 -2.92 2.49
CA LEU A 173 -11.19 -2.36 1.16
C LEU A 173 -11.95 -3.22 0.15
N ALA A 174 -11.66 -4.52 0.08
CA ALA A 174 -12.31 -5.42 -0.86
C ALA A 174 -13.84 -5.48 -0.63
N ALA A 175 -14.29 -5.54 0.62
CA ALA A 175 -15.70 -5.55 0.98
C ALA A 175 -16.38 -4.24 0.58
N THR A 176 -15.73 -3.09 0.85
CA THR A 176 -16.25 -1.76 0.51
C THR A 176 -16.38 -1.59 -1.00
N LEU A 177 -15.34 -1.94 -1.78
CA LEU A 177 -15.37 -1.87 -3.23
C LEU A 177 -16.46 -2.78 -3.83
N LYS A 178 -16.53 -4.04 -3.39
CA LYS A 178 -17.58 -4.97 -3.85
C LYS A 178 -18.98 -4.47 -3.50
N HIS A 179 -19.17 -3.87 -2.33
CA HIS A 179 -20.43 -3.25 -1.95
C HIS A 179 -20.75 -2.04 -2.84
N HIS A 180 -19.76 -1.19 -3.12
CA HIS A 180 -19.91 -0.02 -3.97
C HIS A 180 -20.30 -0.39 -5.40
N PHE A 181 -19.62 -1.36 -6.01
CA PHE A 181 -19.92 -1.79 -7.40
C PHE A 181 -21.33 -2.35 -7.55
N LYS A 182 -21.89 -3.02 -6.53
CA LYS A 182 -23.27 -3.54 -6.57
C LYS A 182 -24.30 -2.45 -6.86
N LYS A 183 -24.06 -1.20 -6.47
CA LYS A 183 -24.95 -0.06 -6.76
C LYS A 183 -25.09 0.19 -8.27
N PHE A 184 -24.05 -0.12 -9.05
CA PHE A 184 -23.99 0.13 -10.48
C PHE A 184 -24.32 -1.10 -11.33
N LYS A 185 -24.57 -2.26 -10.72
CA LYS A 185 -24.84 -3.53 -11.43
C LYS A 185 -25.95 -3.41 -12.49
N LYS A 186 -27.01 -2.65 -12.21
CA LYS A 186 -28.13 -2.47 -13.15
C LYS A 186 -27.76 -1.59 -14.35
N GLN A 187 -26.90 -0.59 -14.15
CA GLN A 187 -26.53 0.39 -15.17
C GLN A 187 -25.36 -0.10 -16.04
N TYR A 188 -24.38 -0.74 -15.40
CA TYR A 188 -23.11 -1.17 -16.00
C TYR A 188 -22.85 -2.64 -15.68
N SER A 189 -23.73 -3.55 -16.13
CA SER A 189 -23.66 -4.98 -15.74
C SER A 189 -22.35 -5.64 -16.15
N HIS A 190 -21.86 -5.37 -17.37
CA HIS A 190 -20.61 -5.93 -17.86
C HIS A 190 -19.40 -5.41 -17.05
N THR A 191 -19.32 -4.10 -16.84
CA THR A 191 -18.26 -3.43 -16.06
C THR A 191 -18.27 -3.89 -14.60
N PHE A 192 -19.45 -4.10 -14.02
CA PHE A 192 -19.61 -4.65 -12.69
C PHE A 192 -18.98 -6.05 -12.57
N GLU A 193 -19.29 -6.96 -13.50
CA GLU A 193 -18.73 -8.31 -13.49
C GLU A 193 -17.21 -8.28 -13.62
N LEU A 194 -16.72 -7.47 -14.56
CA LEU A 194 -15.30 -7.25 -14.80
C LEU A 194 -14.59 -6.71 -13.56
N LEU A 195 -15.07 -5.62 -12.96
CA LEU A 195 -14.48 -5.05 -11.74
C LEU A 195 -14.44 -6.06 -10.58
N ASN A 196 -15.46 -6.91 -10.47
CA ASN A 196 -15.51 -7.95 -9.44
C ASN A 196 -14.54 -9.12 -9.71
N SER A 197 -14.04 -9.27 -10.94
CA SER A 197 -13.05 -10.28 -11.38
C SER A 197 -11.66 -9.72 -11.70
N SER A 198 -11.42 -8.42 -11.52
CA SER A 198 -10.22 -7.74 -12.05
C SER A 198 -9.50 -6.83 -11.06
N ILE A 199 -10.02 -6.67 -9.84
CA ILE A 199 -9.41 -5.84 -8.79
C ILE A 199 -8.60 -6.68 -7.81
N TYR A 200 -7.37 -6.24 -7.57
CA TYR A 200 -6.48 -6.74 -6.55
C TYR A 200 -6.01 -5.60 -5.65
N VAL A 201 -6.57 -5.54 -4.43
CA VAL A 201 -6.28 -4.44 -3.49
C VAL A 201 -6.61 -3.08 -4.13
N ASN A 202 -5.61 -2.31 -4.55
CA ASN A 202 -5.77 -1.02 -5.22
C ASN A 202 -5.60 -1.11 -6.74
N ASP A 203 -5.08 -2.24 -7.26
CA ASP A 203 -4.76 -2.41 -8.66
C ASP A 203 -5.97 -2.98 -9.41
N LEU A 204 -6.43 -2.27 -10.44
CA LEU A 204 -7.38 -2.76 -11.43
C LEU A 204 -6.60 -3.20 -12.66
N ILE A 205 -6.71 -4.48 -13.04
CA ILE A 205 -6.08 -4.99 -14.26
C ILE A 205 -7.11 -5.73 -15.11
N CYS A 206 -7.24 -5.36 -16.37
CA CYS A 206 -8.23 -5.97 -17.23
C CYS A 206 -7.79 -6.13 -18.68
N GLY A 207 -8.08 -7.31 -19.24
CA GLY A 207 -8.03 -7.59 -20.67
C GLY A 207 -9.40 -7.44 -21.33
N GLN A 208 -9.42 -6.96 -22.56
CA GLN A 208 -10.60 -6.71 -23.37
C GLN A 208 -10.36 -7.10 -24.83
N ASN A 209 -11.46 -7.33 -25.55
CA ASN A 209 -11.43 -7.83 -26.93
C ASN A 209 -10.97 -6.79 -27.96
N SER A 210 -11.06 -5.50 -27.62
CA SER A 210 -10.74 -4.40 -28.53
C SER A 210 -10.40 -3.11 -27.78
N VAL A 211 -9.69 -2.20 -28.45
CA VAL A 211 -9.40 -0.85 -27.90
C VAL A 211 -10.69 -0.05 -27.60
N PRO A 212 -11.74 -0.07 -28.44
CA PRO A 212 -13.03 0.53 -28.09
C PRO A 212 -13.68 -0.04 -26.83
N ASP A 213 -13.57 -1.35 -26.58
CA ASP A 213 -14.10 -1.97 -25.35
C ASP A 213 -13.31 -1.53 -24.11
N VAL A 214 -11.99 -1.39 -24.23
CA VAL A 214 -11.13 -0.79 -23.18
C VAL A 214 -11.62 0.63 -22.86
N LEU A 215 -11.80 1.46 -23.88
CA LEU A 215 -12.24 2.84 -23.70
C LEU A 215 -13.59 2.93 -22.99
N ARG A 216 -14.58 2.16 -23.46
CA ARG A 216 -15.91 2.10 -22.82
C ARG A 216 -15.81 1.69 -21.36
N THR A 217 -15.09 0.60 -21.08
CA THR A 217 -14.93 0.08 -19.71
C THR A 217 -14.25 1.10 -18.81
N THR A 218 -13.20 1.75 -19.28
CA THR A 218 -12.48 2.78 -18.51
C THR A 218 -13.38 3.97 -18.19
N LEU A 219 -14.18 4.44 -19.16
CA LEU A 219 -15.13 5.53 -18.92
C LEU A 219 -16.20 5.15 -17.90
N GLU A 220 -16.75 3.94 -17.98
CA GLU A 220 -17.71 3.41 -17.01
C GLU A 220 -17.07 3.27 -15.62
N CYS A 221 -15.84 2.78 -15.53
CA CYS A 221 -15.07 2.75 -14.28
C CYS A 221 -14.93 4.14 -13.67
N LEU A 222 -14.62 5.17 -14.47
CA LEU A 222 -14.52 6.55 -13.98
C LEU A 222 -15.84 7.07 -13.41
N GLN A 223 -16.97 6.71 -14.02
CA GLN A 223 -18.29 7.03 -13.47
C GLN A 223 -18.55 6.28 -12.16
N ILE A 224 -18.19 5.00 -12.09
CA ILE A 224 -18.35 4.17 -10.89
C ILE A 224 -17.51 4.69 -9.73
N PHE A 225 -16.24 5.04 -9.99
CA PHE A 225 -15.34 5.62 -8.98
C PHE A 225 -15.56 7.12 -8.76
N ASN A 226 -16.52 7.74 -9.45
CA ASN A 226 -16.85 9.16 -9.37
C ASN A 226 -15.65 10.11 -9.64
N ASN A 227 -14.70 9.69 -10.47
CA ASN A 227 -13.48 10.42 -10.83
C ASN A 227 -13.64 11.13 -12.20
N SER A 228 -14.77 11.80 -12.41
CA SER A 228 -15.24 12.17 -13.76
C SER A 228 -14.68 13.48 -14.31
N LYS A 229 -14.16 14.41 -13.50
CA LYS A 229 -13.79 15.76 -14.00
C LYS A 229 -12.38 15.86 -14.57
N GLN A 230 -11.40 15.19 -13.98
CA GLN A 230 -9.99 15.45 -14.29
C GLN A 230 -9.48 14.62 -15.48
N LEU A 231 -9.98 13.39 -15.67
CA LEU A 231 -9.62 12.56 -16.82
C LEU A 231 -10.36 12.97 -18.11
N ASN A 232 -11.63 13.37 -18.03
CA ASN A 232 -12.37 13.78 -19.24
C ASN A 232 -11.70 14.97 -19.97
N LEU A 233 -11.02 15.86 -19.23
CA LEU A 233 -10.22 16.94 -19.81
C LEU A 233 -8.94 16.43 -20.49
N LEU A 234 -8.25 15.45 -19.88
CA LEU A 234 -7.02 14.85 -20.43
C LEU A 234 -7.27 14.12 -21.75
N TRP A 235 -8.38 13.40 -21.88
CA TRP A 235 -8.68 12.62 -23.09
C TRP A 235 -9.27 13.48 -24.22
N GLN A 236 -9.85 14.65 -23.91
CA GLN A 236 -10.30 15.62 -24.92
C GLN A 236 -9.14 16.44 -25.51
N GLN A 237 -8.04 16.63 -24.77
CA GLN A 237 -6.88 17.40 -25.22
C GLN A 237 -5.95 16.60 -26.16
N GLU A 238 -5.95 15.26 -26.09
CA GLU A 238 -5.01 14.40 -26.83
C GLU A 238 -5.55 13.86 -28.17
N GLY A 239 -6.81 14.10 -28.52
CA GLY A 239 -7.30 13.96 -29.90
C GLY A 239 -7.19 12.61 -30.63
N VAL A 240 -6.76 11.48 -30.03
CA VAL A 240 -6.57 10.20 -30.76
C VAL A 240 -6.73 8.95 -29.87
N LYS A 241 -7.01 7.80 -30.52
CA LYS A 241 -6.58 6.45 -30.09
C LYS A 241 -5.25 6.55 -29.32
N THR A 242 -5.24 5.97 -28.11
CA THR A 242 -4.07 5.61 -27.29
C THR A 242 -2.74 6.22 -27.74
N GLU A 243 -2.29 7.25 -27.03
CA GLU A 243 -1.00 7.25 -26.35
C GLU A 243 -0.93 8.39 -25.31
N SER A 244 -0.17 8.09 -24.26
CA SER A 244 0.04 8.76 -22.97
C SER A 244 -0.09 10.29 -22.89
N SER A 245 -0.74 10.76 -21.82
CA SER A 245 -0.52 12.10 -21.26
C SER A 245 -0.02 12.02 -19.82
N GLU A 246 0.77 13.04 -19.45
CA GLU A 246 1.65 13.09 -18.30
C GLU A 246 0.90 13.18 -16.96
N THR A 247 1.17 12.24 -16.06
CA THR A 247 1.11 12.47 -14.62
C THR A 247 2.19 11.61 -13.96
N SER A 248 3.35 12.23 -13.71
CA SER A 248 4.66 11.58 -13.50
C SER A 248 5.07 10.71 -14.69
N ALA A 249 6.30 10.85 -15.18
CA ALA A 249 6.83 9.99 -16.23
C ALA A 249 6.83 8.52 -15.75
N ILE A 250 5.72 7.80 -15.96
CA ILE A 250 5.72 6.35 -15.96
C ILE A 250 6.37 6.01 -17.29
N ASP A 251 7.66 5.74 -17.24
CA ASP A 251 8.46 5.30 -18.37
C ASP A 251 7.72 4.10 -19.01
N PHE A 252 7.07 4.31 -20.17
CA PHE A 252 6.47 3.24 -20.96
C PHE A 252 7.53 2.35 -21.62
N ARG A 253 8.81 2.64 -21.39
CA ARG A 253 9.92 1.78 -21.79
C ARG A 253 9.79 0.44 -21.07
N PRO A 254 9.77 -0.68 -21.82
CA PRO A 254 9.79 -2.00 -21.22
C PRO A 254 10.97 -2.14 -20.23
N PRO A 255 10.75 -2.82 -19.09
CA PRO A 255 9.49 -3.48 -18.70
C PRO A 255 8.50 -2.56 -17.98
N THR A 256 7.23 -2.61 -18.38
CA THR A 256 6.12 -2.11 -17.56
C THR A 256 5.83 -3.12 -16.44
N LYS A 257 5.47 -2.65 -15.23
CA LYS A 257 5.19 -3.53 -14.08
C LYS A 257 3.69 -3.79 -13.92
N ILE A 258 3.30 -5.04 -13.69
CA ILE A 258 1.93 -5.46 -13.38
C ILE A 258 1.94 -6.40 -12.17
N LEU A 259 1.24 -6.02 -11.09
CA LEU A 259 1.20 -6.78 -9.83
C LEU A 259 2.59 -7.18 -9.31
N GLY A 260 3.61 -6.35 -9.57
CA GLY A 260 5.00 -6.61 -9.18
C GLY A 260 5.84 -7.43 -10.16
N LEU A 261 5.26 -7.94 -11.25
CA LEU A 261 5.94 -8.66 -12.33
C LEU A 261 6.31 -7.71 -13.49
N ALA A 262 7.37 -8.03 -14.23
CA ALA A 262 7.74 -7.33 -15.46
C ALA A 262 6.89 -7.84 -16.63
N ARG A 263 6.47 -6.92 -17.50
CA ARG A 263 5.70 -7.20 -18.71
C ARG A 263 6.38 -6.62 -19.95
N ASP A 264 6.41 -7.44 -20.98
CA ASP A 264 6.65 -7.02 -22.36
C ASP A 264 5.31 -7.12 -23.14
N PRO A 265 4.69 -5.98 -23.50
CA PRO A 265 3.44 -5.97 -24.24
C PRO A 265 3.60 -6.40 -25.71
N GLU A 266 4.78 -6.23 -26.31
CA GLU A 266 5.01 -6.55 -27.73
C GLU A 266 5.07 -8.06 -27.95
N ASN A 267 5.79 -8.76 -27.06
CA ASN A 267 5.96 -10.21 -27.13
C ASN A 267 4.97 -11.00 -26.25
N ASP A 268 4.05 -10.30 -25.58
CA ASP A 268 3.11 -10.86 -24.59
C ASP A 268 3.81 -11.74 -23.54
N LEU A 269 4.88 -11.21 -22.93
CA LEU A 269 5.65 -11.89 -21.90
C LEU A 269 5.36 -11.28 -20.53
N ILE A 270 5.18 -12.16 -19.54
CA ILE A 270 5.24 -11.80 -18.12
C ILE A 270 6.41 -12.56 -17.53
N TYR A 271 7.34 -11.84 -16.91
CA TYR A 271 8.58 -12.41 -16.43
C TYR A 271 9.06 -11.71 -15.16
N LEU A 272 10.09 -12.31 -14.53
CA LEU A 272 10.76 -11.75 -13.38
C LEU A 272 12.04 -11.06 -13.87
N ASP A 273 12.16 -9.76 -13.64
CA ASP A 273 13.38 -9.02 -13.99
C ASP A 273 14.45 -9.25 -12.92
N PRO A 274 15.56 -9.96 -13.23
CA PRO A 274 16.58 -10.28 -12.25
C PRO A 274 17.52 -9.10 -11.98
N LYS A 275 17.44 -7.97 -12.68
CA LYS A 275 18.42 -6.86 -12.58
C LYS A 275 18.63 -6.40 -11.15
N ASP A 276 17.56 -6.23 -10.38
CA ASP A 276 17.64 -5.78 -8.98
C ASP A 276 18.31 -6.82 -8.09
N LEU A 277 18.00 -8.10 -8.30
CA LEU A 277 18.64 -9.21 -7.61
C LEU A 277 20.11 -9.33 -7.99
N TRP A 278 20.45 -9.18 -9.27
CA TRP A 278 21.82 -9.23 -9.77
C TRP A 278 22.67 -8.11 -9.18
N LYS A 279 22.15 -6.87 -9.16
CA LYS A 279 22.80 -5.72 -8.54
C LYS A 279 23.05 -5.93 -7.05
N LEU A 280 22.12 -6.56 -6.35
CA LEU A 280 22.28 -6.89 -4.94
C LEU A 280 23.33 -7.99 -4.74
N MET A 281 23.25 -9.10 -5.49
CA MET A 281 24.22 -10.21 -5.43
C MET A 281 25.64 -9.80 -5.80
N SER A 282 25.79 -8.79 -6.67
CA SER A 282 27.09 -8.23 -7.02
C SER A 282 27.84 -7.61 -5.84
N ARG A 283 27.16 -7.29 -4.73
CA ARG A 283 27.80 -6.78 -3.50
C ARG A 283 28.58 -7.84 -2.72
N ARG A 284 28.37 -9.14 -3.01
CA ARG A 284 29.05 -10.27 -2.37
C ARG A 284 29.11 -10.19 -0.83
N GLU A 285 28.03 -9.74 -0.20
CA GLU A 285 27.94 -9.71 1.26
C GLU A 285 27.41 -11.05 1.79
N GLU A 286 28.11 -11.68 2.73
CA GLU A 286 27.71 -12.96 3.30
C GLU A 286 27.17 -12.77 4.73
N SER A 287 26.05 -12.05 4.86
CA SER A 287 25.37 -11.88 6.15
C SER A 287 23.96 -12.44 6.12
N LYS A 288 23.45 -12.86 7.28
CA LYS A 288 22.03 -13.23 7.43
C LYS A 288 21.09 -12.13 6.98
N ARG A 289 21.43 -10.88 7.30
CA ARG A 289 20.65 -9.70 6.89
C ARG A 289 20.65 -9.57 5.38
N PHE A 290 21.78 -9.86 4.73
CA PHE A 290 21.87 -9.88 3.27
C PHE A 290 20.98 -10.96 2.67
N ILE A 291 21.05 -12.21 3.12
CA ILE A 291 20.19 -13.31 2.63
C ILE A 291 18.71 -12.97 2.83
N LEU A 292 18.33 -12.45 4.01
CA LEU A 292 16.95 -12.01 4.28
C LEU A 292 16.54 -10.86 3.36
N SER A 293 17.44 -9.93 3.06
CA SER A 293 17.15 -8.83 2.13
C SER A 293 16.96 -9.31 0.69
N VAL A 294 17.69 -10.35 0.26
CA VAL A 294 17.53 -10.98 -1.06
C VAL A 294 16.16 -11.65 -1.12
N VAL A 295 15.85 -12.53 -0.16
CA VAL A 295 14.58 -13.25 -0.09
C VAL A 295 13.40 -12.27 -0.01
N GLY A 296 13.50 -11.22 0.81
CA GLY A 296 12.44 -10.22 0.97
C GLY A 296 12.24 -9.30 -0.24
N ARG A 297 13.22 -9.21 -1.15
CA ARG A 297 13.11 -8.43 -2.40
C ARG A 297 12.65 -9.26 -3.59
N THR A 298 12.68 -10.59 -3.51
CA THR A 298 12.13 -11.46 -4.54
C THR A 298 10.60 -11.34 -4.53
N ILE A 299 10.05 -10.53 -5.43
CA ILE A 299 8.61 -10.43 -5.66
C ILE A 299 8.22 -11.54 -6.64
N ASP A 300 7.56 -12.58 -6.14
CA ASP A 300 7.15 -13.74 -6.92
C ASP A 300 5.70 -14.13 -6.58
N PRO A 301 4.71 -13.33 -7.01
CA PRO A 301 3.32 -13.47 -6.59
C PRO A 301 2.63 -14.75 -7.09
N ILE A 302 3.22 -15.44 -8.07
CA ILE A 302 2.72 -16.70 -8.63
C ILE A 302 3.67 -17.88 -8.39
N GLU A 303 4.66 -17.69 -7.50
CA GLU A 303 5.57 -18.73 -7.00
C GLU A 303 6.42 -19.44 -8.07
N ILE A 304 6.75 -18.79 -9.20
CA ILE A 304 7.61 -19.36 -10.26
C ILE A 304 9.02 -19.68 -9.72
N LEU A 305 9.57 -18.79 -8.88
CA LEU A 305 10.85 -18.96 -8.20
C LEU A 305 10.72 -19.73 -6.89
N GLY A 306 9.54 -20.25 -6.55
CA GLY A 306 9.28 -21.02 -5.33
C GLY A 306 10.39 -22.05 -5.01
N PRO A 307 10.80 -22.92 -5.97
CA PRO A 307 11.87 -23.90 -5.73
C PRO A 307 13.24 -23.29 -5.37
N PHE A 308 13.54 -22.09 -5.83
CA PHE A 308 14.79 -21.38 -5.53
C PHE A 308 14.70 -20.63 -4.20
N VAL A 309 13.59 -19.92 -3.97
CA VAL A 309 13.33 -19.19 -2.74
C VAL A 309 13.27 -20.14 -1.54
N ILE A 310 12.67 -21.32 -1.71
CA ILE A 310 12.61 -22.35 -0.68
C ILE A 310 14.02 -22.83 -0.29
N LYS A 311 14.92 -23.04 -1.26
CA LYS A 311 16.32 -23.40 -0.97
C LYS A 311 17.03 -22.31 -0.16
N LEU A 312 16.81 -21.03 -0.48
CA LEU A 312 17.36 -19.91 0.30
C LEU A 312 16.77 -19.86 1.72
N LYS A 313 15.47 -20.10 1.88
CA LYS A 313 14.81 -20.21 3.20
C LYS A 313 15.35 -21.38 4.02
N PHE A 314 15.55 -22.55 3.40
CA PHE A 314 16.17 -23.70 4.06
C PHE A 314 17.63 -23.42 4.44
N TYR A 315 18.40 -22.78 3.57
CA TYR A 315 19.77 -22.37 3.87
C TYR A 315 19.79 -21.44 5.10
N PHE A 316 18.86 -20.48 5.16
CA PHE A 316 18.69 -19.62 6.33
C PHE A 316 18.30 -20.40 7.60
N MET A 317 17.39 -21.38 7.51
CA MET A 317 16.95 -22.20 8.64
C MET A 317 18.04 -23.17 9.14
N ASN A 318 18.81 -23.77 8.24
CA ASN A 318 19.80 -24.81 8.56
C ASN A 318 21.13 -24.26 9.13
N PHE A 319 21.42 -22.96 8.98
CA PHE A 319 22.59 -22.31 9.59
C PHE A 319 22.49 -22.13 11.12
N GLY A 320 21.61 -22.85 11.82
CA GLY A 320 21.72 -23.11 13.25
C GLY A 320 21.71 -21.89 14.18
N LEU A 321 20.90 -20.86 13.88
CA LEU A 321 20.90 -19.62 14.68
C LEU A 321 19.49 -19.17 15.11
N TRP A 322 18.72 -20.13 15.63
CA TRP A 322 17.61 -19.92 16.56
C TRP A 322 17.91 -20.70 17.87
N LYS A 323 18.99 -20.32 18.54
CA LYS A 323 19.17 -20.57 19.98
C LYS A 323 19.31 -19.22 20.66
#